data_AF-A0A8C0D2V8-F1
#
_entry.id   AF-A0A8C0D2V8-F1
#
_cell.length_a   1.000
_cell.length_b   1.000
_cell.length_c   1.000
_cell.angle_alpha   90.00
_cell.angle_beta   90.00
_cell.angle_gamma   90.00
#
_symmetry.space_group_name_H-M   'P 1'
#
loop_
_entity.id
_entity.type
_entity.pdbx_description
1 polymer ?
#
loop_
_entity_poly.entity_id
_entity_poly.type
_entity_poly.pdbx_seq_one_letter_code
_entity_poly.pdbx_strand_id
1 'polypeptide(L)'
;MEPRAVADAVETGEEDVVMEALRAYNQENCQSFTFDDAQQEDRKRLAELLVSALEPGLPPSRRTIWLQSVRILSRDRSCLDSFTSRRSLQALACYAGISASPGSVPEPLDMDVVLESLKCLCNLVLSSPVAQVLAAEAGLVVRLAERVRLYRQRSFPHDVQFFDLRLLFLLTALRADVRQQLFQELQGVHLLTEALELTLGMTPGERPPELLPPQETERAMEILKVLFNITFDSIKREVDEEDTALYRHLGTLLRHCVMVAAAGDRTEEFHGHTVNLLGNLPLKCLDVLLTLEPHEGSLEFLGVNMDVIGVLLSFLEKRLHQVLPPLRDVRTRPEVGELLRNKLVRLMTHLDTDVKRVAAEFLFVLCSESVPRFIKYTGYGNAAGLLAARGLMAGGRPEGQYSEDEDTDTDEYKEAKASINPVTGRVEEKPPDPTEGMTEEQKEHEAMKLVTMFDRLSRHRVIQPMGMSPRGQLTSLQDAMCETMEAQLSSDPDSDPD
;
A
#
# COMPACT_ATOMS: atom_id res chain seq x y z
N MET A 1 -3.89 39.62 -2.96
CA MET A 1 -3.00 40.68 -2.51
C MET A 1 -1.61 40.09 -2.35
N GLU A 2 -0.55 40.80 -2.74
CA GLU A 2 0.81 40.29 -2.57
C GLU A 2 1.20 40.21 -1.08
N PRO A 3 2.00 39.21 -0.66
CA PRO A 3 2.40 39.04 0.74
C PRO A 3 3.03 40.29 1.37
N ARG A 4 3.82 41.03 0.59
CA ARG A 4 4.48 42.27 1.02
C ARG A 4 3.47 43.35 1.44
N ALA A 5 2.46 43.59 0.61
CA ALA A 5 1.44 44.60 0.89
C ALA A 5 0.59 44.21 2.11
N VAL A 6 0.38 42.91 2.32
CA VAL A 6 -0.31 42.40 3.52
C VAL A 6 0.56 42.61 4.76
N ALA A 7 1.85 42.27 4.70
CA ALA A 7 2.78 42.48 5.82
C ALA A 7 2.85 43.96 6.23
N ASP A 8 2.94 44.86 5.24
CA ASP A 8 2.96 46.30 5.48
C ASP A 8 1.64 46.77 6.14
N ALA A 9 0.50 46.23 5.73
CA ALA A 9 -0.79 46.50 6.38
C ALA A 9 -0.85 45.96 7.82
N VAL A 10 -0.30 44.77 8.10
CA VAL A 10 -0.25 44.22 9.48
C VAL A 10 0.58 45.11 10.41
N GLU A 11 1.65 45.71 9.90
CA GLU A 11 2.52 46.62 10.68
C GLU A 11 1.88 47.97 10.99
N THR A 12 0.96 48.48 10.16
CA THR A 12 0.27 49.73 10.48
C THR A 12 -0.61 49.60 11.73
N GLY A 13 -1.08 48.39 12.03
CA GLY A 13 -1.92 48.09 13.19
C GLY A 13 -3.36 48.61 13.10
N GLU A 14 -3.74 49.26 11.98
CA GLU A 14 -5.11 49.74 11.75
C GLU A 14 -6.06 48.57 11.47
N GLU A 15 -6.96 48.30 12.41
CA GLU A 15 -7.80 47.09 12.41
C GLU A 15 -8.52 46.83 11.09
N ASP A 16 -9.24 47.82 10.55
CA ASP A 16 -10.02 47.64 9.33
C ASP A 16 -9.13 47.34 8.11
N VAL A 17 -7.96 47.98 8.03
CA VAL A 17 -7.00 47.82 6.94
C VAL A 17 -6.36 46.43 7.01
N VAL A 18 -5.97 45.98 8.22
CA VAL A 18 -5.41 44.64 8.45
C VAL A 18 -6.40 43.56 8.04
N MET A 19 -7.65 43.68 8.50
CA MET A 19 -8.66 42.65 8.25
C MET A 19 -9.06 42.57 6.78
N GLU A 20 -9.11 43.70 6.08
CA GLU A 20 -9.37 43.73 4.64
C GLU A 20 -8.20 43.15 3.83
N ALA A 21 -6.96 43.50 4.20
CA ALA A 21 -5.77 42.95 3.55
C ALA A 21 -5.68 41.42 3.71
N LEU A 22 -5.90 40.90 4.92
CA LEU A 22 -5.91 39.46 5.18
C LEU A 22 -7.06 38.75 4.46
N ARG A 23 -8.25 39.37 4.40
CA ARG A 23 -9.40 38.81 3.66
C ARG A 23 -9.11 38.70 2.16
N ALA A 24 -8.55 39.75 1.56
CA ALA A 24 -8.16 39.76 0.15
C ALA A 24 -7.05 38.71 -0.13
N TYR A 25 -6.06 38.62 0.77
CA TYR A 25 -5.02 37.59 0.68
C TYR A 25 -5.59 36.18 0.73
N ASN A 26 -6.50 35.92 1.67
CA ASN A 26 -7.10 34.60 1.86
C ASN A 26 -7.96 34.18 0.67
N GLN A 27 -8.72 35.10 0.08
CA GLN A 27 -9.55 34.82 -1.10
C GLN A 27 -8.70 34.38 -2.29
N GLU A 28 -7.60 35.10 -2.56
CA GLU A 28 -6.73 34.78 -3.70
C GLU A 28 -5.90 33.51 -3.49
N ASN A 29 -5.52 33.19 -2.24
CA ASN A 29 -4.60 32.09 -1.94
C ASN A 29 -5.25 30.86 -1.29
N CYS A 30 -6.57 30.80 -1.18
CA CYS A 30 -7.26 29.72 -0.48
C CYS A 30 -6.96 28.31 -1.04
N GLN A 31 -6.74 28.20 -2.36
CA GLN A 31 -6.42 26.97 -3.08
C GLN A 31 -4.94 26.86 -3.48
N SER A 32 -4.09 27.81 -3.05
CA SER A 32 -2.66 27.78 -3.38
C SER A 32 -1.93 26.69 -2.58
N PHE A 33 -1.25 25.81 -3.31
CA PHE A 33 -0.31 24.80 -2.77
C PHE A 33 1.12 24.98 -3.29
N THR A 34 1.30 25.86 -4.27
CA THR A 34 2.59 26.26 -4.84
C THR A 34 2.77 27.75 -4.61
N PHE A 35 3.95 28.15 -4.16
CA PHE A 35 4.25 29.54 -3.84
C PHE A 35 5.48 30.00 -4.62
N ASP A 36 5.49 31.27 -5.01
CA ASP A 36 6.59 31.87 -5.76
C ASP A 36 7.83 32.07 -4.87
N ASP A 37 8.98 31.56 -5.28
CA ASP A 37 10.25 31.71 -4.56
C ASP A 37 10.67 33.19 -4.46
N ALA A 38 10.27 34.04 -5.41
CA ALA A 38 10.58 35.46 -5.39
C ALA A 38 9.95 36.20 -4.19
N GLN A 39 8.80 35.70 -3.70
CA GLN A 39 8.05 36.28 -2.58
C GLN A 39 8.32 35.56 -1.25
N GLN A 40 9.33 34.68 -1.18
CA GLN A 40 9.62 33.86 -0.01
C GLN A 40 9.89 34.70 1.25
N GLU A 41 10.73 35.72 1.15
CA GLU A 41 11.10 36.55 2.31
C GLU A 41 9.93 37.42 2.78
N ASP A 42 9.09 37.89 1.85
CA ASP A 42 7.87 38.63 2.20
C ASP A 42 6.87 37.74 2.96
N ARG A 43 6.73 36.47 2.57
CA ARG A 43 5.88 35.50 3.27
C ARG A 43 6.43 35.14 4.66
N LYS A 44 7.75 35.00 4.81
CA LYS A 44 8.38 34.78 6.12
C LYS A 44 8.13 35.96 7.05
N ARG A 45 8.33 37.20 6.57
CA ARG A 45 8.01 38.41 7.33
C ARG A 45 6.55 38.43 7.75
N LEU A 46 5.63 38.15 6.84
CA LEU A 46 4.21 38.05 7.17
C LEU A 46 3.94 36.95 8.22
N ALA A 47 4.55 35.78 8.10
CA ALA A 47 4.40 34.69 9.06
C ALA A 47 4.85 35.09 10.48
N GLU A 48 6.00 35.75 10.60
CA GLU A 48 6.51 36.27 11.88
C GLU A 48 5.55 37.29 12.53
N LEU A 49 5.00 38.21 11.73
CA LEU A 49 4.01 39.17 12.20
C LEU A 49 2.73 38.48 12.69
N LEU A 50 2.23 37.49 11.93
CA LEU A 50 1.05 36.73 12.32
C LEU A 50 1.28 35.92 13.60
N VAL A 51 2.47 35.35 13.79
CA VAL A 51 2.87 34.64 15.01
C VAL A 51 2.92 35.57 16.21
N SER A 52 3.49 36.78 16.04
CA SER A 52 3.61 37.76 17.12
C SER A 52 2.25 38.19 17.70
N ALA A 53 1.19 38.15 16.89
CA ALA A 53 -0.18 38.40 17.33
C ALA A 53 -0.92 37.14 17.81
N LEU A 54 -0.50 35.96 17.33
CA LEU A 54 -1.10 34.68 17.71
C LEU A 54 -0.76 34.29 19.15
N GLU A 55 0.51 34.42 19.55
CA GLU A 55 1.01 33.99 20.87
C GLU A 55 0.36 34.72 22.07
N PRO A 56 0.10 36.04 22.04
CA PRO A 56 -0.55 36.75 23.14
C PRO A 56 -2.07 36.50 23.23
N GLY A 57 -2.69 36.07 22.14
CA GLY A 57 -4.12 35.87 22.04
C GLY A 57 -4.80 36.83 21.05
N LEU A 58 -5.61 36.29 20.16
CA LEU A 58 -6.35 37.02 19.13
C LEU A 58 -7.77 37.39 19.64
N PRO A 59 -8.24 38.61 19.36
CA PRO A 59 -9.61 39.01 19.68
C PRO A 59 -10.62 38.16 18.88
N PRO A 60 -11.77 37.78 19.47
CA PRO A 60 -12.72 36.85 18.85
C PRO A 60 -13.14 37.19 17.42
N SER A 61 -13.36 38.48 17.13
CA SER A 61 -13.77 38.98 15.80
C SER A 61 -12.76 38.71 14.69
N ARG A 62 -11.48 38.51 15.02
CA ARG A 62 -10.39 38.37 14.04
C ARG A 62 -9.90 36.94 13.88
N ARG A 63 -10.23 36.04 14.82
CA ARG A 63 -9.66 34.69 14.93
C ARG A 63 -9.74 33.91 13.61
N THR A 64 -10.91 33.82 12.99
CA THR A 64 -11.12 33.00 11.79
C THR A 64 -10.29 33.47 10.59
N ILE A 65 -10.31 34.77 10.28
CA ILE A 65 -9.56 35.33 9.14
C ILE A 65 -8.05 35.20 9.36
N TRP A 66 -7.59 35.43 10.59
CA TRP A 66 -6.18 35.29 10.95
C TRP A 66 -5.70 33.84 10.81
N LEU A 67 -6.48 32.89 11.33
CA LEU A 67 -6.17 31.46 11.26
C LEU A 67 -6.20 30.94 9.81
N GLN A 68 -7.07 31.46 8.95
CA GLN A 68 -7.04 31.14 7.52
C GLN A 68 -5.72 31.58 6.86
N SER A 69 -5.20 32.76 7.21
CA SER A 69 -3.91 33.24 6.71
C SER A 69 -2.76 32.37 7.22
N VAL A 70 -2.77 32.00 8.51
CA VAL A 70 -1.82 31.05 9.10
C VAL A 70 -1.89 29.69 8.40
N ARG A 71 -3.11 29.19 8.11
CA ARG A 71 -3.32 27.92 7.41
C ARG A 71 -2.73 27.95 6.01
N ILE A 72 -2.91 29.03 5.26
CA ILE A 72 -2.34 29.17 3.91
C ILE A 72 -0.82 29.17 3.99
N LEU A 73 -0.22 29.96 4.88
CA LEU A 73 1.24 30.03 5.03
C LEU A 73 1.85 28.74 5.58
N SER A 74 1.12 27.97 6.39
CA SER A 74 1.57 26.65 6.87
C SER A 74 1.70 25.58 5.76
N ARG A 75 1.24 25.87 4.54
CA ARG A 75 1.49 25.01 3.36
C ARG A 75 2.86 25.26 2.74
N ASP A 76 3.45 26.44 2.99
CA ASP A 76 4.77 26.80 2.50
C ASP A 76 5.85 26.35 3.48
N ARG A 77 6.73 25.45 3.03
CA ARG A 77 7.83 24.92 3.84
C ARG A 77 8.78 26.02 4.34
N SER A 78 8.92 27.11 3.59
CA SER A 78 9.81 28.23 3.97
C SER A 78 9.32 29.01 5.18
N CYS A 79 8.02 28.94 5.49
CA CYS A 79 7.38 29.68 6.58
C CYS A 79 7.07 28.81 7.81
N LEU A 80 7.24 27.48 7.71
CA LEU A 80 6.88 26.54 8.78
C LEU A 80 7.60 26.83 10.10
N ASP A 81 8.90 27.14 10.03
CA ASP A 81 9.74 27.33 11.21
C ASP A 81 9.20 28.44 12.12
N SER A 82 8.66 29.53 11.54
CA SER A 82 8.04 30.64 12.27
C SER A 82 6.85 30.19 13.13
N PHE A 83 6.05 29.22 12.66
CA PHE A 83 4.87 28.73 13.37
C PHE A 83 5.15 27.58 14.35
N THR A 84 6.35 27.01 14.34
CA THR A 84 6.70 25.81 15.13
C THR A 84 7.18 26.11 16.55
N SER A 85 6.91 27.31 17.07
CA SER A 85 7.19 27.65 18.47
C SER A 85 6.23 26.92 19.42
N ARG A 86 6.70 26.61 20.65
CA ARG A 86 5.85 25.99 21.69
C ARG A 86 4.61 26.84 21.99
N ARG A 87 4.75 28.17 22.02
CA ARG A 87 3.65 29.10 22.27
C ARG A 87 2.64 29.14 21.12
N SER A 88 3.12 29.17 19.88
CA SER A 88 2.27 29.11 18.69
C SER A 88 1.44 27.83 18.64
N LEU A 89 2.06 26.67 18.85
CA LEU A 89 1.33 25.39 18.91
C LEU A 89 0.33 25.36 20.06
N GLN A 90 0.69 25.88 21.23
CA GLN A 90 -0.21 25.96 22.37
C GLN A 90 -1.41 26.89 22.10
N ALA A 91 -1.19 28.04 21.45
CA ALA A 91 -2.25 28.95 21.06
C ALA A 91 -3.22 28.29 20.05
N LEU A 92 -2.69 27.62 19.02
CA LEU A 92 -3.50 26.86 18.07
C LEU A 92 -4.26 25.72 18.75
N ALA A 93 -3.63 25.00 19.69
CA ALA A 93 -4.30 23.94 20.46
C ALA A 93 -5.41 24.50 21.37
N CYS A 94 -5.22 25.70 21.94
CA CYS A 94 -6.24 26.39 22.72
C CYS A 94 -7.45 26.77 21.83
N TYR A 95 -7.22 27.36 20.66
CA TYR A 95 -8.29 27.70 19.71
C TYR A 95 -8.99 26.46 19.14
N ALA A 96 -8.24 25.37 18.94
CA ALA A 96 -8.80 24.08 18.55
C ALA A 96 -9.52 23.36 19.71
N GLY A 97 -9.49 23.87 20.95
CA GLY A 97 -10.14 23.24 22.10
C GLY A 97 -9.48 21.94 22.58
N ILE A 98 -8.23 21.69 22.20
CA ILE A 98 -7.46 20.46 22.52
C ILE A 98 -6.18 20.73 23.33
N SER A 99 -6.06 21.91 23.91
CA SER A 99 -5.01 22.23 24.87
C SER A 99 -5.34 21.68 26.26
N ALA A 100 -4.31 21.27 26.99
CA ALA A 100 -4.42 20.74 28.35
C ALA A 100 -4.53 21.81 29.45
N SER A 101 -4.75 23.09 29.10
CA SER A 101 -4.68 24.22 30.05
C SER A 101 -5.62 24.03 31.26
N PRO A 102 -5.09 23.80 32.47
CA PRO A 102 -5.91 23.61 33.66
C PRO A 102 -6.37 24.98 34.17
N GLY A 103 -7.69 25.22 34.15
CA GLY A 103 -8.31 26.31 34.93
C GLY A 103 -8.94 27.47 34.16
N SER A 104 -8.98 27.47 32.83
CA SER A 104 -9.81 28.43 32.09
C SER A 104 -11.25 27.94 31.98
N VAL A 105 -12.21 28.80 32.35
CA VAL A 105 -13.64 28.58 32.05
C VAL A 105 -13.76 28.32 30.54
N PRO A 106 -14.46 27.28 30.09
CA PRO A 106 -14.62 27.02 28.66
C PRO A 106 -15.35 28.21 28.02
N GLU A 107 -14.64 29.07 27.30
CA GLU A 107 -15.29 29.96 26.34
C GLU A 107 -16.07 29.09 25.34
N PRO A 108 -17.28 29.49 24.94
CA PRO A 108 -17.99 28.79 23.88
C PRO A 108 -17.09 28.71 22.64
N LEU A 109 -16.78 27.49 22.22
CA LEU A 109 -15.93 27.23 21.08
C LEU A 109 -16.69 27.57 19.80
N ASP A 110 -16.18 28.55 19.06
CA ASP A 110 -16.60 28.83 17.70
C ASP A 110 -16.06 27.71 16.79
N MET A 111 -16.96 27.00 16.10
CA MET A 111 -16.60 25.85 15.26
C MET A 111 -15.74 26.24 14.06
N ASP A 112 -15.89 27.47 13.54
CA ASP A 112 -15.05 27.96 12.43
C ASP A 112 -13.60 28.16 12.89
N VAL A 113 -13.43 28.71 14.10
CA VAL A 113 -12.13 28.88 14.74
C VAL A 113 -11.49 27.52 15.06
N VAL A 114 -12.27 26.57 15.59
CA VAL A 114 -11.79 25.21 15.86
C VAL A 114 -11.33 24.54 14.57
N LEU A 115 -12.15 24.60 13.52
CA LEU A 115 -11.87 23.96 12.24
C LEU A 115 -10.59 24.52 11.59
N GLU A 116 -10.44 25.85 11.53
CA GLU A 116 -9.24 26.45 10.96
C GLU A 116 -7.99 26.15 11.79
N SER A 117 -8.12 26.11 13.12
CA SER A 117 -7.01 25.74 14.02
C SER A 117 -6.57 24.29 13.82
N LEU A 118 -7.51 23.36 13.66
CA LEU A 118 -7.20 21.95 13.38
C LEU A 118 -6.50 21.78 12.03
N LYS A 119 -6.94 22.51 10.99
CA LYS A 119 -6.27 22.52 9.69
C LYS A 119 -4.83 23.03 9.79
N CYS A 120 -4.59 24.11 10.54
CA CYS A 120 -3.24 24.62 10.81
C CYS A 120 -2.38 23.53 11.48
N LEU A 121 -2.89 22.92 12.57
CA LEU A 121 -2.16 21.86 13.29
C LEU A 121 -1.86 20.66 12.39
N CYS A 122 -2.79 20.23 11.54
CA CYS A 122 -2.56 19.16 10.58
C CYS A 122 -1.40 19.48 9.62
N ASN A 123 -1.36 20.70 9.06
CA ASN A 123 -0.29 21.11 8.15
C ASN A 123 1.07 21.15 8.86
N LEU A 124 1.12 21.72 10.07
CA LEU A 124 2.34 21.83 10.87
C LEU A 124 2.87 20.46 11.28
N VAL A 125 2.02 19.58 11.81
CA VAL A 125 2.41 18.22 12.25
C VAL A 125 2.84 17.36 11.06
N LEU A 126 2.16 17.46 9.92
CA LEU A 126 2.53 16.72 8.71
C LEU A 126 3.92 17.12 8.20
N SER A 127 4.26 18.40 8.29
CA SER A 127 5.41 18.96 7.55
C SER A 127 6.62 19.28 8.43
N SER A 128 6.46 19.41 9.74
CA SER A 128 7.54 19.77 10.67
C SER A 128 7.76 18.72 11.77
N PRO A 129 8.95 18.09 11.83
CA PRO A 129 9.33 17.21 12.93
C PRO A 129 9.32 17.90 14.29
N VAL A 130 9.64 19.20 14.34
CA VAL A 130 9.62 19.98 15.58
C VAL A 130 8.19 20.10 16.11
N ALA A 131 7.22 20.38 15.23
CA ALA A 131 5.80 20.41 15.60
C ALA A 131 5.30 19.05 16.11
N GLN A 132 5.78 17.93 15.54
CA GLN A 132 5.42 16.59 16.00
C GLN A 132 5.85 16.34 17.45
N VAL A 133 7.09 16.72 17.81
CA VAL A 133 7.61 16.58 19.17
C VAL A 133 6.83 17.46 20.14
N LEU A 134 6.63 18.74 19.79
CA LEU A 134 5.90 19.69 20.64
C LEU A 134 4.43 19.29 20.84
N ALA A 135 3.77 18.75 19.81
CA ALA A 135 2.41 18.24 19.91
C ALA A 135 2.30 17.01 20.83
N ALA A 136 3.31 16.13 20.80
CA ALA A 136 3.40 14.99 21.72
C ALA A 136 3.61 15.46 23.17
N GLU A 137 4.57 16.37 23.40
CA GLU A 137 4.84 16.95 24.73
C GLU A 137 3.64 17.72 25.31
N ALA A 138 2.85 18.36 24.45
CA ALA A 138 1.63 19.06 24.85
C ALA A 138 0.44 18.12 25.15
N GLY A 139 0.58 16.81 24.90
CA GLY A 139 -0.45 15.81 25.20
C GLY A 139 -1.72 15.99 24.35
N LEU A 140 -1.61 16.50 23.13
CA LEU A 140 -2.79 16.80 22.28
C LEU A 140 -3.65 15.56 22.00
N VAL A 141 -3.02 14.38 21.96
CA VAL A 141 -3.69 13.08 21.76
C VAL A 141 -4.75 12.81 22.82
N VAL A 142 -4.51 13.20 24.08
CA VAL A 142 -5.42 12.96 25.21
C VAL A 142 -6.72 13.73 24.98
N ARG A 143 -6.61 15.03 24.66
CA ARG A 143 -7.76 15.90 24.46
C ARG A 143 -8.51 15.58 23.17
N LEU A 144 -7.81 15.15 22.12
CA LEU A 144 -8.43 14.62 20.90
C LEU A 144 -9.23 13.35 21.19
N ALA A 145 -8.66 12.39 21.91
CA ALA A 145 -9.35 11.15 22.29
C ALA A 145 -10.60 11.43 23.16
N GLU A 146 -10.50 12.35 24.11
CA GLU A 146 -11.66 12.81 24.89
C GLU A 146 -12.75 13.41 24.01
N ARG A 147 -12.39 14.25 23.03
CA ARG A 147 -13.38 14.85 22.11
C ARG A 147 -14.04 13.80 21.22
N VAL A 148 -13.29 12.83 20.69
CA VAL A 148 -13.83 11.70 19.91
C VAL A 148 -14.84 10.91 20.76
N ARG A 149 -14.54 10.69 22.05
CA ARG A 149 -15.46 10.02 22.98
C ARG A 149 -16.82 10.74 23.13
N LEU A 150 -16.82 12.06 22.94
CA LEU A 150 -18.02 12.89 23.05
C LEU A 150 -18.87 12.92 21.78
N TYR A 151 -18.46 12.31 20.67
CA TYR A 151 -19.24 12.33 19.40
C TYR A 151 -20.65 11.77 19.56
N ARG A 152 -20.86 10.78 20.45
CA ARG A 152 -22.19 10.23 20.74
C ARG A 152 -23.07 11.19 21.56
N GLN A 153 -22.47 12.09 22.34
CA GLN A 153 -23.17 12.95 23.30
C GLN A 153 -23.35 14.38 22.80
N ARG A 154 -22.45 14.84 21.92
CA ARG A 154 -22.42 16.21 21.39
C ARG A 154 -22.36 16.18 19.88
N SER A 155 -23.18 17.03 19.25
CA SER A 155 -23.14 17.23 17.82
C SER A 155 -21.98 18.14 17.44
N PHE A 156 -20.95 17.57 16.82
CA PHE A 156 -19.85 18.31 16.19
C PHE A 156 -20.05 18.30 14.66
N PRO A 157 -19.76 19.40 13.94
CA PRO A 157 -19.80 19.40 12.48
C PRO A 157 -18.87 18.34 11.88
N HIS A 158 -19.26 17.81 10.72
CA HIS A 158 -18.47 16.78 10.01
C HIS A 158 -17.00 17.19 9.84
N ASP A 159 -16.74 18.41 9.37
CA ASP A 159 -15.38 18.87 9.09
C ASP A 159 -14.50 18.87 10.35
N VAL A 160 -15.05 19.27 11.49
CA VAL A 160 -14.33 19.25 12.78
C VAL A 160 -13.99 17.80 13.15
N GLN A 161 -14.97 16.89 13.04
CA GLN A 161 -14.74 15.48 13.35
C GLN A 161 -13.69 14.84 12.42
N PHE A 162 -13.74 15.20 11.13
CA PHE A 162 -12.78 14.73 10.14
C PHE A 162 -11.36 15.22 10.45
N PHE A 163 -11.19 16.51 10.73
CA PHE A 163 -9.86 17.06 11.03
C PHE A 163 -9.32 16.63 12.40
N ASP A 164 -10.19 16.30 13.36
CA ASP A 164 -9.79 15.63 14.60
C ASP A 164 -9.17 14.26 14.34
N LEU A 165 -9.89 13.42 13.57
CA LEU A 165 -9.43 12.09 13.19
C LEU A 165 -8.17 12.17 12.31
N ARG A 166 -8.09 13.15 11.42
CA ARG A 166 -6.91 13.40 10.59
C ARG A 166 -5.70 13.78 11.42
N LEU A 167 -5.85 14.67 12.41
CA LEU A 167 -4.76 15.04 13.31
C LEU A 167 -4.33 13.85 14.16
N LEU A 168 -5.29 13.05 14.64
CA LEU A 168 -5.02 11.80 15.37
C LEU A 168 -4.25 10.79 14.50
N PHE A 169 -4.61 10.66 13.22
CA PHE A 169 -3.89 9.84 12.25
C PHE A 169 -2.45 10.32 12.06
N LEU A 170 -2.24 11.62 11.85
CA LEU A 170 -0.89 12.17 11.66
C LEU A 170 -0.01 11.96 12.89
N LEU A 171 -0.54 12.26 14.09
CA LEU A 171 0.19 12.07 15.33
C LEU A 171 0.57 10.60 15.55
N THR A 172 -0.37 9.67 15.36
CA THR A 172 -0.13 8.23 15.55
C THR A 172 0.75 7.61 14.46
N ALA A 173 0.74 8.16 13.24
CA ALA A 173 1.62 7.72 12.17
C ALA A 173 3.07 8.16 12.40
N LEU A 174 3.28 9.42 12.80
CA LEU A 174 4.58 10.07 12.86
C LEU A 174 5.30 9.90 14.21
N ARG A 175 4.57 9.58 15.29
CA ARG A 175 5.11 9.48 16.65
C ARG A 175 4.75 8.16 17.33
N ALA A 176 5.77 7.35 17.59
CA ALA A 176 5.62 6.03 18.19
C ALA A 176 5.17 6.09 19.66
N ASP A 177 5.65 7.09 20.41
CA ASP A 177 5.22 7.38 21.79
C ASP A 177 3.73 7.73 21.86
N VAL A 178 3.25 8.60 20.96
CA VAL A 178 1.83 8.94 20.87
C VAL A 178 0.97 7.73 20.47
N ARG A 179 1.48 6.90 19.54
CA ARG A 179 0.83 5.64 19.16
C ARG A 179 0.67 4.70 20.35
N GLN A 180 1.74 4.49 21.13
CA GLN A 180 1.69 3.64 22.33
C GLN A 180 0.78 4.21 23.41
N GLN A 181 0.81 5.52 23.64
CA GLN A 181 -0.07 6.20 24.57
C GLN A 181 -1.54 6.03 24.19
N LEU A 182 -1.90 6.23 22.91
CA LEU A 182 -3.26 6.04 22.45
C LEU A 182 -3.71 4.57 22.59
N PHE A 183 -2.84 3.62 22.28
CA PHE A 183 -3.16 2.19 22.38
C PHE A 183 -3.37 1.75 23.84
N GLN A 184 -2.41 2.02 24.74
CA GLN A 184 -2.39 1.48 26.10
C GLN A 184 -3.14 2.36 27.11
N GLU A 185 -2.79 3.64 27.20
CA GLU A 185 -3.29 4.54 28.26
C GLU A 185 -4.71 5.01 27.98
N LEU A 186 -5.01 5.30 26.71
CA LEU A 186 -6.28 5.90 26.29
C LEU A 186 -7.29 4.89 25.73
N GLN A 187 -6.96 3.59 25.74
CA GLN A 187 -7.83 2.51 25.24
C GLN A 187 -8.33 2.78 23.80
N GLY A 188 -7.40 3.21 22.94
CA GLY A 188 -7.70 3.75 21.62
C GLY A 188 -8.44 2.78 20.71
N VAL A 189 -8.21 1.46 20.83
CA VAL A 189 -8.95 0.45 20.06
C VAL A 189 -10.43 0.48 20.43
N HIS A 190 -10.78 0.48 21.72
CA HIS A 190 -12.16 0.58 22.17
C HIS A 190 -12.81 1.88 21.70
N LEU A 191 -12.14 3.02 21.97
CA LEU A 191 -12.62 4.36 21.57
C LEU A 191 -12.94 4.45 20.08
N LEU A 192 -12.02 4.00 19.22
CA LEU A 192 -12.16 4.11 17.77
C LEU A 192 -13.12 3.05 17.20
N THR A 193 -13.28 1.91 17.87
CA THR A 193 -14.31 0.91 17.53
C THR A 193 -15.70 1.49 17.76
N GLU A 194 -15.94 2.16 18.88
CA GLU A 194 -17.21 2.87 19.14
C GLU A 194 -17.45 4.01 18.14
N ALA A 195 -16.38 4.75 17.78
CA ALA A 195 -16.48 5.83 16.79
C ALA A 195 -16.79 5.28 15.38
N LEU A 196 -16.22 4.11 15.02
CA LEU A 196 -16.49 3.43 13.77
C LEU A 196 -17.94 2.93 13.72
N GLU A 197 -18.41 2.29 14.79
CA GLU A 197 -19.80 1.83 14.92
C GLU A 197 -20.79 2.98 14.74
N LEU A 198 -20.54 4.12 15.40
CA LEU A 198 -21.34 5.34 15.25
C LEU A 198 -21.34 5.85 13.80
N THR A 199 -20.17 5.83 13.14
CA THR A 199 -20.01 6.35 11.77
C THR A 199 -20.70 5.46 10.74
N LEU A 200 -20.73 4.14 10.97
CA LEU A 200 -21.40 3.17 10.12
C LEU A 200 -22.92 3.14 10.32
N GLY A 201 -23.45 3.83 11.35
CA GLY A 201 -24.88 3.81 11.67
C GLY A 201 -25.36 2.45 12.19
N MET A 202 -24.46 1.65 12.77
CA MET A 202 -24.75 0.31 13.28
C MET A 202 -25.39 0.42 14.66
N THR A 203 -26.70 0.67 14.72
CA THR A 203 -27.46 0.66 15.98
C THR A 203 -28.07 -0.73 16.24
N PRO A 204 -28.19 -1.17 17.51
CA PRO A 204 -28.81 -2.45 17.82
C PRO A 204 -30.29 -2.48 17.36
N GLY A 205 -30.59 -3.29 16.34
CA GLY A 205 -31.96 -3.53 15.85
C GLY A 205 -32.32 -2.88 14.52
N GLU A 206 -31.46 -2.05 13.94
CA GLU A 206 -31.64 -1.51 12.59
C GLU A 206 -30.82 -2.29 11.57
N ARG A 207 -31.36 -2.41 10.34
CA ARG A 207 -30.58 -3.00 9.25
C ARG A 207 -29.45 -2.04 8.88
N PRO A 208 -28.21 -2.53 8.72
CA PRO A 208 -27.11 -1.69 8.30
C PRO A 208 -27.41 -1.00 6.95
N PRO A 209 -26.93 0.24 6.73
CA PRO A 209 -27.11 0.92 5.46
C PRO A 209 -26.36 0.18 4.34
N GLU A 210 -27.00 -0.03 3.19
CA GLU A 210 -26.36 -0.68 2.03
C GLU A 210 -25.32 0.21 1.34
N LEU A 211 -25.45 1.54 1.48
CA LEU A 211 -24.56 2.55 0.92
C LEU A 211 -24.11 3.54 2.00
N LEU A 212 -22.81 3.68 2.19
CA LEU A 212 -22.24 4.63 3.13
C LEU A 212 -22.12 6.02 2.47
N PRO A 213 -22.69 7.09 3.05
CA PRO A 213 -22.61 8.41 2.42
C PRO A 213 -21.19 8.99 2.43
N PRO A 214 -20.92 10.06 1.64
CA PRO A 214 -19.55 10.55 1.43
C PRO A 214 -18.83 10.99 2.72
N GLN A 215 -19.53 11.69 3.61
CA GLN A 215 -18.94 12.24 4.84
C GLN A 215 -18.61 11.13 5.85
N GLU A 216 -19.49 10.15 5.98
CA GLU A 216 -19.31 8.95 6.81
C GLU A 216 -18.15 8.12 6.28
N THR A 217 -18.05 7.96 4.95
CA THR A 217 -16.94 7.25 4.31
C THR A 217 -15.60 7.90 4.65
N GLU A 218 -15.49 9.22 4.59
CA GLU A 218 -14.26 9.96 4.93
C GLU A 218 -13.86 9.76 6.40
N ARG A 219 -14.82 9.91 7.32
CA ARG A 219 -14.57 9.69 8.75
C ARG A 219 -14.20 8.24 9.05
N ALA A 220 -14.90 7.27 8.45
CA ALA A 220 -14.62 5.85 8.63
C ALA A 220 -13.20 5.51 8.12
N MET A 221 -12.79 6.02 6.96
CA MET A 221 -11.42 5.81 6.46
C MET A 221 -10.36 6.41 7.38
N GLU A 222 -10.56 7.61 7.93
CA GLU A 222 -9.63 8.17 8.92
C GLU A 222 -9.57 7.31 10.19
N ILE A 223 -10.72 6.84 10.71
CA ILE A 223 -10.76 5.93 11.87
C ILE A 223 -10.01 4.62 11.57
N LEU A 224 -10.25 3.99 10.42
CA LEU A 224 -9.56 2.77 10.00
C LEU A 224 -8.04 2.96 9.91
N LYS A 225 -7.58 4.12 9.41
CA LYS A 225 -6.15 4.46 9.36
C LYS A 225 -5.53 4.64 10.74
N VAL A 226 -6.23 5.30 11.68
CA VAL A 226 -5.76 5.42 13.07
C VAL A 226 -5.70 4.05 13.73
N LEU A 227 -6.76 3.24 13.58
CA LEU A 227 -6.81 1.87 14.09
C LEU A 227 -5.66 1.02 13.53
N PHE A 228 -5.39 1.11 12.23
CA PHE A 228 -4.26 0.42 11.61
C PHE A 228 -2.93 0.83 12.27
N ASN A 229 -2.70 2.13 12.43
CA ASN A 229 -1.47 2.64 13.04
C ASN A 229 -1.28 2.06 14.45
N ILE A 230 -2.31 2.11 15.30
CA ILE A 230 -2.17 1.67 16.70
C ILE A 230 -2.18 0.16 16.90
N THR A 231 -2.59 -0.62 15.89
CA THR A 231 -2.68 -2.09 15.99
C THR A 231 -1.54 -2.84 15.30
N PHE A 232 -0.86 -2.21 14.34
CA PHE A 232 0.14 -2.86 13.47
C PHE A 232 1.30 -3.53 14.22
N ASP A 233 1.86 -2.87 15.24
CA ASP A 233 3.01 -3.36 16.02
C ASP A 233 2.66 -3.78 17.46
N SER A 234 1.44 -3.45 17.89
CA SER A 234 1.06 -3.48 19.31
C SER A 234 0.25 -4.71 19.70
N ILE A 235 -0.39 -5.40 18.74
CA ILE A 235 -1.14 -6.63 19.00
C ILE A 235 -0.17 -7.80 19.12
N LYS A 236 -0.15 -8.43 20.29
CA LYS A 236 0.62 -9.66 20.53
C LYS A 236 -0.11 -10.87 19.95
N ARG A 237 0.64 -11.92 19.63
CA ARG A 237 0.07 -13.21 19.18
C ARG A 237 -0.88 -13.83 20.21
N GLU A 238 -0.63 -13.57 21.49
CA GLU A 238 -1.49 -13.97 22.59
C GLU A 238 -2.17 -12.72 23.16
N VAL A 239 -3.50 -12.80 23.21
CA VAL A 239 -4.41 -11.72 23.59
C VAL A 239 -5.36 -12.29 24.64
N ASP A 240 -5.63 -11.52 25.70
CA ASP A 240 -6.53 -11.93 26.78
C ASP A 240 -8.00 -12.05 26.30
N GLU A 241 -8.89 -12.54 27.16
CA GLU A 241 -10.28 -12.78 26.78
C GLU A 241 -11.06 -11.48 26.51
N GLU A 242 -10.75 -10.41 27.24
CA GLU A 242 -11.41 -9.10 27.12
C GLU A 242 -11.07 -8.43 25.78
N ASP A 243 -9.78 -8.34 25.46
CA ASP A 243 -9.28 -7.85 24.18
C ASP A 243 -9.75 -8.74 23.03
N THR A 244 -9.86 -10.06 23.24
CA THR A 244 -10.40 -10.98 22.21
C THR A 244 -11.85 -10.61 21.86
N ALA A 245 -12.68 -10.32 22.86
CA ALA A 245 -14.06 -9.88 22.64
C ALA A 245 -14.11 -8.53 21.88
N LEU A 246 -13.24 -7.59 22.26
CA LEU A 246 -13.10 -6.30 21.57
C LEU A 246 -12.68 -6.48 20.10
N TYR A 247 -11.66 -7.29 19.81
CA TYR A 247 -11.21 -7.54 18.43
C TYR A 247 -12.24 -8.31 17.60
N ARG A 248 -13.04 -9.18 18.21
CA ARG A 248 -14.19 -9.81 17.51
C ARG A 248 -15.29 -8.81 17.19
N HIS A 249 -15.59 -7.90 18.12
CA HIS A 249 -16.54 -6.82 17.86
C HIS A 249 -16.04 -5.92 16.72
N LEU A 250 -14.78 -5.50 16.76
CA LEU A 250 -14.14 -4.77 15.66
C LEU A 250 -14.19 -5.57 14.35
N GLY A 251 -13.84 -6.86 14.36
CA GLY A 251 -13.93 -7.73 13.19
C GLY A 251 -15.35 -7.83 12.61
N THR A 252 -16.39 -7.75 13.45
CA THR A 252 -17.79 -7.69 13.01
C THR A 252 -18.11 -6.38 12.29
N LEU A 253 -17.58 -5.25 12.77
CA LEU A 253 -17.71 -3.96 12.07
C LEU A 253 -16.94 -3.97 10.74
N LEU A 254 -15.74 -4.55 10.72
CA LEU A 254 -14.95 -4.67 9.48
C LEU A 254 -15.62 -5.59 8.46
N ARG A 255 -16.27 -6.67 8.91
CA ARG A 255 -17.13 -7.49 8.05
C ARG A 255 -18.20 -6.65 7.38
N HIS A 256 -18.87 -5.77 8.13
CA HIS A 256 -19.84 -4.84 7.56
C HIS A 256 -19.17 -3.88 6.56
N CYS A 257 -18.00 -3.30 6.87
CA CYS A 257 -17.26 -2.44 5.95
C CYS A 257 -16.89 -3.12 4.63
N VAL A 258 -16.54 -4.42 4.65
CA VAL A 258 -16.26 -5.20 3.42
C VAL A 258 -17.53 -5.35 2.58
N MET A 259 -18.69 -5.55 3.22
CA MET A 259 -19.95 -5.78 2.52
C MET A 259 -20.62 -4.48 2.01
N VAL A 260 -20.30 -3.34 2.61
CA VAL A 260 -20.91 -2.04 2.26
C VAL A 260 -20.26 -1.42 1.03
N ALA A 261 -21.07 -0.76 0.19
CA ALA A 261 -20.57 0.14 -0.84
C ALA A 261 -20.36 1.54 -0.27
N ALA A 262 -19.27 2.20 -0.63
CA ALA A 262 -19.06 3.61 -0.30
C ALA A 262 -19.55 4.51 -1.44
N ALA A 263 -20.12 5.67 -1.09
CA ALA A 263 -20.58 6.63 -2.09
C ALA A 263 -19.43 7.13 -2.99
N GLY A 264 -19.70 7.19 -4.30
CA GLY A 264 -18.72 7.56 -5.33
C GLY A 264 -17.73 6.43 -5.64
N ASP A 265 -16.58 6.79 -6.22
CA ASP A 265 -15.56 5.83 -6.67
C ASP A 265 -14.61 5.38 -5.54
N ARG A 266 -14.99 5.59 -4.27
CA ARG A 266 -14.12 5.35 -3.09
C ARG A 266 -14.29 3.99 -2.44
N THR A 267 -15.15 3.12 -2.98
CA THR A 267 -15.39 1.78 -2.41
C THR A 267 -14.11 0.95 -2.34
N GLU A 268 -13.27 0.98 -3.37
CA GLU A 268 -12.02 0.21 -3.39
C GLU A 268 -10.98 0.74 -2.38
N GLU A 269 -10.92 2.06 -2.19
CA GLU A 269 -10.07 2.69 -1.18
C GLU A 269 -10.53 2.31 0.23
N PHE A 270 -11.84 2.39 0.48
CA PHE A 270 -12.47 2.02 1.75
C PHE A 270 -12.26 0.53 2.10
N HIS A 271 -12.49 -0.37 1.14
CA HIS A 271 -12.20 -1.80 1.29
C HIS A 271 -10.72 -2.04 1.55
N GLY A 272 -9.82 -1.30 0.89
CA GLY A 272 -8.38 -1.40 1.14
C GLY A 272 -7.99 -1.10 2.58
N HIS A 273 -8.52 -0.01 3.16
CA HIS A 273 -8.27 0.31 4.57
C HIS A 273 -8.87 -0.73 5.52
N THR A 274 -10.04 -1.28 5.18
CA THR A 274 -10.69 -2.34 5.95
C THR A 274 -9.86 -3.62 5.96
N VAL A 275 -9.37 -4.06 4.80
CA VAL A 275 -8.53 -5.26 4.65
C VAL A 275 -7.19 -5.10 5.35
N ASN A 276 -6.57 -3.91 5.27
CA ASN A 276 -5.33 -3.63 5.99
C ASN A 276 -5.51 -3.80 7.51
N LEU A 277 -6.64 -3.34 8.07
CA LEU A 277 -6.91 -3.50 9.50
C LEU A 277 -7.28 -4.94 9.87
N LEU A 278 -8.00 -5.67 9.01
CA LEU A 278 -8.24 -7.11 9.20
C LEU A 278 -6.93 -7.88 9.32
N GLY A 279 -5.90 -7.50 8.54
CA GLY A 279 -4.57 -8.08 8.60
C GLY A 279 -3.85 -7.89 9.95
N ASN A 280 -4.27 -6.93 10.77
CA ASN A 280 -3.69 -6.69 12.09
C ASN A 280 -4.41 -7.48 13.21
N LEU A 281 -5.63 -7.99 12.98
CA LEU A 281 -6.39 -8.68 14.01
C LEU A 281 -5.77 -10.05 14.36
N PRO A 282 -5.91 -10.53 15.62
CA PRO A 282 -5.53 -11.89 15.97
C PRO A 282 -6.28 -12.92 15.13
N LEU A 283 -5.59 -13.96 14.63
CA LEU A 283 -6.17 -14.98 13.74
C LEU A 283 -7.43 -15.63 14.32
N LYS A 284 -7.47 -15.83 15.64
CA LYS A 284 -8.63 -16.40 16.36
C LYS A 284 -9.90 -15.54 16.29
N CYS A 285 -9.79 -14.27 15.92
CA CYS A 285 -10.90 -13.32 15.81
C CYS A 285 -11.41 -13.17 14.37
N LEU A 286 -10.74 -13.77 13.38
CA LEU A 286 -11.19 -13.73 11.98
C LEU A 286 -12.34 -14.71 11.70
N ASP A 287 -12.64 -15.59 12.66
CA ASP A 287 -13.81 -16.48 12.66
C ASP A 287 -15.12 -15.70 12.44
N VAL A 288 -15.21 -14.47 12.97
CA VAL A 288 -16.38 -13.60 12.81
C VAL A 288 -16.75 -13.30 11.35
N LEU A 289 -15.79 -13.37 10.41
CA LEU A 289 -16.05 -13.15 8.99
C LEU A 289 -16.98 -14.22 8.38
N LEU A 290 -17.04 -15.42 8.99
CA LEU A 290 -17.83 -16.56 8.53
C LEU A 290 -19.11 -16.79 9.34
N THR A 291 -19.37 -15.97 10.36
CA THR A 291 -20.52 -16.15 11.28
C THR A 291 -21.85 -15.57 10.78
N LEU A 292 -21.90 -15.09 9.52
CA LEU A 292 -23.15 -14.55 8.96
C LEU A 292 -24.16 -15.70 8.76
N GLU A 293 -25.40 -15.49 9.18
CA GLU A 293 -26.46 -16.46 8.90
C GLU A 293 -26.75 -16.49 7.39
N PRO A 294 -26.82 -17.68 6.76
CA PRO A 294 -27.22 -17.79 5.36
C PRO A 294 -28.64 -17.29 5.15
N HIS A 295 -28.87 -16.56 4.06
CA HIS A 295 -30.18 -16.04 3.70
C HIS A 295 -30.47 -16.29 2.22
N GLU A 296 -31.72 -16.11 1.79
CA GLU A 296 -32.06 -16.26 0.37
C GLU A 296 -31.18 -15.32 -0.48
N GLY A 297 -30.41 -15.91 -1.40
CA GLY A 297 -29.47 -15.19 -2.27
C GLY A 297 -28.02 -15.11 -1.79
N SER A 298 -27.68 -15.62 -0.60
CA SER A 298 -26.28 -15.69 -0.15
C SER A 298 -25.49 -16.79 -0.86
N LEU A 299 -24.20 -16.56 -1.03
CA LEU A 299 -23.25 -17.55 -1.54
C LEU A 299 -22.93 -18.54 -0.42
N GLU A 300 -23.36 -19.79 -0.54
CA GLU A 300 -23.20 -20.81 0.48
C GLU A 300 -22.19 -21.88 0.08
N PHE A 301 -21.32 -22.27 1.01
CA PHE A 301 -20.45 -23.44 0.86
C PHE A 301 -20.45 -24.25 2.16
N LEU A 302 -20.79 -25.55 2.08
CA LEU A 302 -20.89 -26.46 3.23
C LEU A 302 -21.79 -25.93 4.36
N GLY A 303 -22.86 -25.20 4.02
CA GLY A 303 -23.80 -24.64 5.00
C GLY A 303 -23.29 -23.39 5.73
N VAL A 304 -22.23 -22.76 5.24
CA VAL A 304 -21.65 -21.51 5.76
C VAL A 304 -21.81 -20.41 4.71
N ASN A 305 -22.13 -19.19 5.15
CA ASN A 305 -22.17 -18.02 4.28
C ASN A 305 -20.75 -17.61 3.86
N MET A 306 -20.54 -17.44 2.55
CA MET A 306 -19.28 -17.12 1.91
C MET A 306 -19.30 -15.75 1.21
N ASP A 307 -20.31 -14.90 1.44
CA ASP A 307 -20.44 -13.61 0.77
C ASP A 307 -19.24 -12.71 1.04
N VAL A 308 -18.82 -12.63 2.31
CA VAL A 308 -17.66 -11.84 2.74
C VAL A 308 -16.39 -12.33 2.06
N ILE A 309 -16.21 -13.66 1.98
CA ILE A 309 -15.05 -14.27 1.31
C ILE A 309 -15.10 -14.01 -0.18
N GLY A 310 -16.28 -14.08 -0.81
CA GLY A 310 -16.48 -13.75 -2.22
C GLY A 310 -16.13 -12.30 -2.53
N VAL A 311 -16.53 -11.35 -1.67
CA VAL A 311 -16.16 -9.94 -1.83
C VAL A 311 -14.66 -9.75 -1.65
N LEU A 312 -14.04 -10.35 -0.63
CA LEU A 312 -12.59 -10.29 -0.41
C LEU A 312 -11.81 -10.90 -1.57
N LEU A 313 -12.28 -12.01 -2.13
CA LEU A 313 -11.68 -12.64 -3.30
C LEU A 313 -11.82 -11.74 -4.52
N SER A 314 -12.99 -11.16 -4.77
CA SER A 314 -13.19 -10.20 -5.86
C SER A 314 -12.33 -8.94 -5.70
N PHE A 315 -12.12 -8.47 -4.46
CA PHE A 315 -11.23 -7.37 -4.14
C PHE A 315 -9.78 -7.75 -4.41
N LEU A 316 -9.35 -8.93 -3.95
CA LEU A 316 -8.02 -9.47 -4.21
C LEU A 316 -7.80 -9.66 -5.71
N GLU A 317 -8.76 -10.20 -6.45
CA GLU A 317 -8.71 -10.34 -7.89
C GLU A 317 -8.59 -8.98 -8.57
N LYS A 318 -9.40 -7.98 -8.22
CA LYS A 318 -9.26 -6.63 -8.79
C LYS A 318 -7.87 -6.05 -8.52
N ARG A 319 -7.36 -6.16 -7.29
CA ARG A 319 -6.01 -5.73 -6.93
C ARG A 319 -4.93 -6.55 -7.65
N LEU A 320 -5.14 -7.85 -7.81
CA LEU A 320 -4.23 -8.75 -8.52
C LEU A 320 -4.21 -8.46 -10.01
N HIS A 321 -5.35 -8.22 -10.65
CA HIS A 321 -5.45 -7.81 -12.05
C HIS A 321 -4.83 -6.43 -12.29
N GLN A 322 -4.83 -5.53 -11.30
CA GLN A 322 -4.04 -4.29 -11.37
C GLN A 322 -2.53 -4.57 -11.37
N VAL A 323 -2.07 -5.59 -10.63
CA VAL A 323 -0.64 -5.92 -10.48
C VAL A 323 -0.14 -6.82 -11.63
N LEU A 324 -0.87 -7.88 -11.97
CA LEU A 324 -0.59 -8.90 -12.98
C LEU A 324 -1.79 -9.09 -13.92
N PRO A 325 -2.12 -8.10 -14.77
CA PRO A 325 -3.21 -8.26 -15.73
C PRO A 325 -2.92 -9.41 -16.71
N PRO A 326 -3.95 -10.10 -17.25
CA PRO A 326 -3.79 -11.11 -18.30
C PRO A 326 -2.96 -10.57 -19.46
N LEU A 327 -1.97 -11.35 -19.90
CA LEU A 327 -1.01 -10.93 -20.90
C LEU A 327 -1.65 -10.81 -22.28
N ARG A 328 -1.89 -9.59 -22.76
CA ARG A 328 -2.28 -9.33 -24.15
C ARG A 328 -1.08 -8.97 -25.03
N ASP A 329 -0.18 -8.15 -24.51
CA ASP A 329 1.07 -7.83 -25.17
C ASP A 329 2.19 -8.77 -24.71
N VAL A 330 2.65 -9.59 -25.64
CA VAL A 330 3.75 -10.56 -25.50
C VAL A 330 4.97 -10.20 -26.35
N ARG A 331 4.97 -9.03 -26.99
CA ARG A 331 6.05 -8.56 -27.86
C ARG A 331 7.04 -7.69 -27.10
N THR A 332 6.55 -6.94 -26.12
CA THR A 332 7.38 -6.12 -25.23
C THR A 332 7.98 -6.94 -24.11
N ARG A 333 9.15 -6.52 -23.61
CA ARG A 333 9.81 -7.21 -22.49
C ARG A 333 9.06 -6.94 -21.18
N PRO A 334 8.98 -7.91 -20.25
CA PRO A 334 8.30 -7.74 -18.97
C PRO A 334 8.74 -6.54 -18.14
N GLU A 335 10.01 -6.12 -18.23
CA GLU A 335 10.57 -4.95 -17.52
C GLU A 335 10.31 -3.59 -18.21
N VAL A 336 9.79 -3.59 -19.44
CA VAL A 336 9.56 -2.38 -20.24
C VAL A 336 8.08 -2.00 -20.21
N GLY A 337 7.78 -0.82 -19.67
CA GLY A 337 6.42 -0.27 -19.59
C GLY A 337 6.17 0.52 -18.31
N GLU A 338 4.98 1.12 -18.21
CA GLU A 338 4.58 1.95 -17.07
C GLU A 338 3.63 1.27 -16.08
N LEU A 339 3.20 0.04 -16.37
CA LEU A 339 2.35 -0.74 -15.48
C LEU A 339 3.11 -1.13 -14.21
N LEU A 340 2.37 -1.39 -13.13
CA LEU A 340 2.92 -1.82 -11.86
C LEU A 340 3.76 -3.11 -11.99
N ARG A 341 3.28 -4.07 -12.80
CA ARG A 341 4.05 -5.26 -13.22
C ARG A 341 5.46 -4.87 -13.69
N ASN A 342 5.57 -3.97 -14.67
CA ASN A 342 6.85 -3.62 -15.27
C ASN A 342 7.80 -2.97 -14.24
N LYS A 343 7.25 -2.11 -13.38
CA LYS A 343 7.99 -1.49 -12.27
C LYS A 343 8.51 -2.54 -11.28
N LEU A 344 7.69 -3.50 -10.88
CA LEU A 344 8.11 -4.59 -9.98
C LEU A 344 9.14 -5.52 -10.62
N VAL A 345 8.97 -5.87 -11.90
CA VAL A 345 9.96 -6.70 -12.64
C VAL A 345 11.31 -5.99 -12.74
N ARG A 346 11.34 -4.66 -12.93
CA ARG A 346 12.60 -3.88 -12.86
C ARG A 346 13.27 -3.95 -11.49
N LEU A 347 12.49 -4.00 -10.41
CA LEU A 347 13.04 -4.12 -9.05
C LEU A 347 13.66 -5.50 -8.79
N MET A 348 13.27 -6.56 -9.49
CA MET A 348 13.86 -7.90 -9.36
C MET A 348 15.35 -7.95 -9.76
N THR A 349 15.81 -6.98 -10.54
CA THR A 349 17.21 -6.84 -10.96
C THR A 349 17.91 -5.62 -10.32
N HIS A 350 17.32 -5.07 -9.26
CA HIS A 350 17.90 -3.96 -8.51
C HIS A 350 19.21 -4.35 -7.78
N LEU A 351 20.07 -3.37 -7.54
CA LEU A 351 21.37 -3.58 -6.87
C LEU A 351 21.21 -3.97 -5.39
N ASP A 352 20.18 -3.44 -4.74
CA ASP A 352 19.81 -3.76 -3.36
C ASP A 352 19.23 -5.17 -3.25
N THR A 353 19.85 -6.01 -2.41
CA THR A 353 19.48 -7.41 -2.24
C THR A 353 18.15 -7.63 -1.55
N ASP A 354 17.71 -6.70 -0.71
CA ASP A 354 16.45 -6.82 0.02
C ASP A 354 15.31 -6.40 -0.88
N VAL A 355 15.48 -5.30 -1.63
CA VAL A 355 14.47 -4.82 -2.60
C VAL A 355 14.22 -5.86 -3.68
N LYS A 356 15.28 -6.43 -4.27
CA LYS A 356 15.12 -7.46 -5.32
C LYS A 356 14.44 -8.73 -4.80
N ARG A 357 14.77 -9.13 -3.57
CA ARG A 357 14.19 -10.32 -2.92
C ARG A 357 12.71 -10.10 -2.65
N VAL A 358 12.35 -8.98 -2.04
CA VAL A 358 10.95 -8.67 -1.68
C VAL A 358 10.09 -8.54 -2.94
N ALA A 359 10.58 -7.86 -3.98
CA ALA A 359 9.84 -7.73 -5.24
C ALA A 359 9.61 -9.08 -5.93
N ALA A 360 10.65 -9.94 -5.96
CA ALA A 360 10.55 -11.26 -6.56
C ALA A 360 9.65 -12.21 -5.74
N GLU A 361 9.79 -12.21 -4.41
CA GLU A 361 8.95 -12.97 -3.49
C GLU A 361 7.48 -12.57 -3.61
N PHE A 362 7.21 -11.27 -3.64
CA PHE A 362 5.85 -10.75 -3.83
C PHE A 362 5.22 -11.29 -5.12
N LEU A 363 5.92 -11.14 -6.26
CA LEU A 363 5.42 -11.65 -7.54
C LEU A 363 5.30 -13.18 -7.59
N PHE A 364 6.17 -13.91 -6.89
CA PHE A 364 6.13 -15.37 -6.84
C PHE A 364 4.91 -15.87 -6.06
N VAL A 365 4.63 -15.25 -4.91
CA VAL A 365 3.41 -15.51 -4.12
C VAL A 365 2.15 -15.15 -4.91
N LEU A 366 2.14 -14.01 -5.62
CA LEU A 366 1.04 -13.63 -6.51
C LEU A 366 0.82 -14.61 -7.67
N CYS A 367 1.86 -15.35 -8.05
CA CYS A 367 1.77 -16.43 -9.03
C CYS A 367 1.41 -17.78 -8.40
N SER A 368 0.88 -17.80 -7.17
CA SER A 368 0.54 -19.02 -6.43
C SER A 368 1.74 -19.97 -6.27
N GLU A 369 2.95 -19.41 -6.15
CA GLU A 369 4.22 -20.15 -6.11
C GLU A 369 4.44 -21.10 -7.31
N SER A 370 3.74 -20.84 -8.42
CA SER A 370 3.85 -21.60 -9.67
C SER A 370 5.01 -21.07 -10.53
N VAL A 371 6.08 -21.86 -10.65
CA VAL A 371 7.26 -21.52 -11.47
C VAL A 371 6.88 -21.18 -12.93
N PRO A 372 6.03 -21.95 -13.63
CA PRO A 372 5.63 -21.61 -14.99
C PRO A 372 4.87 -20.28 -15.10
N ARG A 373 3.92 -20.03 -14.18
CA ARG A 373 3.16 -18.77 -14.14
C ARG A 373 4.08 -17.59 -13.83
N PHE A 374 5.02 -17.77 -12.89
CA PHE A 374 6.00 -16.76 -12.55
C PHE A 374 6.87 -16.37 -13.75
N ILE A 375 7.43 -17.36 -14.47
CA ILE A 375 8.21 -17.12 -15.68
C ILE A 375 7.38 -16.42 -16.76
N LYS A 376 6.11 -16.81 -16.93
CA LYS A 376 5.18 -16.16 -17.88
C LYS A 376 5.10 -14.64 -17.62
N TYR A 377 4.99 -14.22 -16.36
CA TYR A 377 4.82 -12.80 -16.03
C TYR A 377 6.14 -12.02 -15.91
N THR A 378 7.25 -12.63 -15.52
CA THR A 378 8.49 -11.89 -15.26
C THR A 378 9.58 -12.09 -16.31
N GLY A 379 9.49 -13.15 -17.11
CA GLY A 379 10.60 -13.65 -17.93
C GLY A 379 11.64 -14.38 -17.07
N TYR A 380 12.23 -15.45 -17.60
CA TYR A 380 13.17 -16.28 -16.83
C TYR A 380 14.43 -15.50 -16.43
N GLY A 381 14.92 -14.58 -17.26
CA GLY A 381 16.09 -13.75 -16.94
C GLY A 381 15.95 -12.96 -15.64
N ASN A 382 14.76 -12.40 -15.39
CA ASN A 382 14.45 -11.67 -14.16
C ASN A 382 14.14 -12.64 -12.99
N ALA A 383 13.48 -13.76 -13.28
CA ALA A 383 13.10 -14.77 -12.28
C ALA A 383 14.28 -15.61 -11.73
N ALA A 384 15.34 -15.78 -12.52
CA ALA A 384 16.44 -16.70 -12.23
C ALA A 384 17.08 -16.48 -10.86
N GLY A 385 17.19 -15.23 -10.41
CA GLY A 385 17.75 -14.91 -9.09
C GLY A 385 16.97 -15.52 -7.93
N LEU A 386 15.64 -15.44 -7.96
CA LEU A 386 14.79 -16.04 -6.93
C LEU A 386 14.72 -17.56 -7.06
N LEU A 387 14.56 -18.07 -8.29
CA LEU A 387 14.48 -19.51 -8.55
C LEU A 387 15.77 -20.23 -8.13
N ALA A 388 16.94 -19.62 -8.34
CA ALA A 388 18.22 -20.13 -7.87
C ALA A 388 18.31 -20.12 -6.34
N ALA A 389 17.90 -19.04 -5.68
CA ALA A 389 17.92 -18.93 -4.23
C ALA A 389 17.01 -19.97 -3.54
N ARG A 390 15.90 -20.35 -4.17
CA ARG A 390 14.97 -21.38 -3.67
C ARG A 390 15.26 -22.80 -4.19
N GLY A 391 16.29 -22.99 -5.02
CA GLY A 391 16.61 -24.30 -5.60
C GLY A 391 15.57 -24.83 -6.61
N LEU A 392 14.71 -23.95 -7.15
CA LEU A 392 13.60 -24.31 -8.04
C LEU A 392 13.98 -24.29 -9.53
N MET A 393 15.27 -24.15 -9.84
CA MET A 393 15.78 -24.12 -11.22
C MET A 393 15.51 -25.41 -12.01
N ALA A 394 15.33 -26.54 -11.31
CA ALA A 394 14.99 -27.84 -11.90
C ALA A 394 13.47 -28.14 -11.89
N GLY A 395 12.61 -27.15 -11.59
CA GLY A 395 11.16 -27.31 -11.61
C GLY A 395 10.57 -28.03 -10.39
N GLY A 396 11.28 -28.06 -9.26
CA GLY A 396 10.73 -28.53 -7.99
C GLY A 396 9.51 -27.70 -7.57
N ARG A 397 8.53 -28.32 -6.91
CA ARG A 397 7.42 -27.62 -6.26
C ARG A 397 7.75 -27.44 -4.77
N PRO A 398 7.57 -26.24 -4.19
CA PRO A 398 7.56 -26.09 -2.74
C PRO A 398 6.36 -26.82 -2.11
N GLU A 399 6.45 -27.18 -0.82
CA GLU A 399 5.41 -27.88 -0.04
C GLU A 399 4.20 -26.96 0.30
N GLY A 400 3.63 -26.28 -0.69
CA GLY A 400 2.45 -25.41 -0.53
C GLY A 400 1.15 -26.09 -0.95
N GLN A 401 0.08 -25.91 -0.17
CA GLN A 401 -1.28 -26.31 -0.54
C GLN A 401 -1.92 -25.21 -1.38
N TYR A 402 -1.89 -25.34 -2.71
CA TYR A 402 -2.57 -24.42 -3.64
C TYR A 402 -3.55 -25.20 -4.54
N SER A 403 -4.71 -24.59 -4.83
CA SER A 403 -5.71 -25.13 -5.76
C SER A 403 -5.16 -25.18 -7.19
N GLU A 404 -5.66 -26.11 -8.00
CA GLU A 404 -5.27 -26.19 -9.42
C GLU A 404 -5.64 -24.92 -10.18
N ASP A 405 -4.70 -24.47 -11.02
CA ASP A 405 -4.69 -23.18 -11.67
C ASP A 405 -5.80 -23.04 -12.74
N GLU A 406 -6.66 -22.03 -12.61
CA GLU A 406 -7.50 -21.58 -13.73
C GLU A 406 -6.63 -21.08 -14.91
N ASP A 407 -7.05 -21.41 -16.13
CA ASP A 407 -6.37 -21.04 -17.37
C ASP A 407 -6.47 -19.52 -17.63
N THR A 408 -5.48 -18.80 -17.11
CA THR A 408 -5.30 -17.35 -17.29
C THR A 408 -4.70 -16.98 -18.66
N ASP A 409 -4.51 -17.94 -19.57
CA ASP A 409 -3.94 -17.69 -20.88
C ASP A 409 -5.00 -17.02 -21.79
N THR A 410 -4.70 -15.80 -22.25
CA THR A 410 -5.48 -15.09 -23.27
C THR A 410 -5.33 -15.77 -24.63
N ASP A 411 -6.27 -15.53 -25.55
CA ASP A 411 -6.20 -16.07 -26.91
C ASP A 411 -4.92 -15.62 -27.62
N GLU A 412 -4.51 -14.35 -27.44
CA GLU A 412 -3.26 -13.82 -27.99
C GLU A 412 -2.01 -14.52 -27.41
N TYR A 413 -2.03 -14.84 -26.11
CA TYR A 413 -0.94 -15.58 -25.48
C TYR A 413 -0.87 -17.02 -25.97
N LYS A 414 -2.02 -17.68 -26.16
CA LYS A 414 -2.10 -19.07 -26.67
C LYS A 414 -1.53 -19.19 -28.08
N GLU A 415 -1.83 -18.24 -28.96
CA GLU A 415 -1.27 -18.19 -30.32
C GLU A 415 0.25 -17.93 -30.33
N ALA A 416 0.71 -17.05 -29.44
CA ALA A 416 2.12 -16.66 -29.38
C ALA A 416 3.01 -17.62 -28.58
N LYS A 417 2.44 -18.48 -27.74
CA LYS A 417 3.15 -19.34 -26.76
C LYS A 417 4.33 -20.11 -27.36
N ALA A 418 4.17 -20.62 -28.58
CA ALA A 418 5.20 -21.37 -29.29
C ALA A 418 6.39 -20.52 -29.78
N SER A 419 6.23 -19.20 -29.85
CA SER A 419 7.23 -18.25 -30.37
C SER A 419 7.83 -17.35 -29.27
N ILE A 420 7.41 -17.51 -28.01
CA ILE A 420 7.95 -16.75 -26.88
C ILE A 420 9.27 -17.38 -26.45
N ASN A 421 10.33 -16.57 -26.40
CA ASN A 421 11.59 -16.98 -25.80
C ASN A 421 11.47 -16.96 -24.26
N PRO A 422 11.65 -18.11 -23.57
CA PRO A 422 11.49 -18.20 -22.12
C PRO A 422 12.44 -17.27 -21.33
N VAL A 423 13.63 -16.99 -21.87
CA VAL A 423 14.65 -16.15 -21.24
C VAL A 423 14.22 -14.69 -21.20
N THR A 424 13.75 -14.18 -22.34
CA THR A 424 13.43 -12.75 -22.52
C THR A 424 11.95 -12.45 -22.29
N GLY A 425 11.09 -13.48 -22.21
CA GLY A 425 9.65 -13.34 -21.96
C GLY A 425 8.88 -12.66 -23.10
N ARG A 426 9.47 -12.58 -24.30
CA ARG A 426 8.87 -11.95 -25.49
C ARG A 426 8.88 -12.86 -26.70
N VAL A 427 8.00 -12.59 -27.66
CA VAL A 427 8.07 -13.17 -29.00
C VAL A 427 9.29 -12.62 -29.73
N GLU A 428 10.19 -13.50 -30.16
CA GLU A 428 11.33 -13.13 -30.99
C GLU A 428 11.08 -13.61 -32.42
N GLU A 429 11.42 -12.77 -33.40
CA GLU A 429 11.44 -13.19 -34.80
C GLU A 429 12.46 -14.31 -34.94
N LYS A 430 12.06 -15.42 -35.56
CA LYS A 430 12.97 -16.53 -35.80
C LYS A 430 14.15 -15.97 -36.60
N PRO A 431 15.40 -16.16 -36.15
CA PRO A 431 16.54 -15.74 -36.94
C PRO A 431 16.45 -16.39 -38.33
N PRO A 432 16.83 -15.69 -39.40
CA PRO A 432 16.88 -16.29 -40.73
C PRO A 432 17.74 -17.56 -40.66
N ASP A 433 17.34 -18.59 -41.39
CA ASP A 433 18.09 -19.85 -41.36
C ASP A 433 19.51 -19.56 -41.85
N PRO A 434 20.56 -19.86 -41.05
CA PRO A 434 21.94 -19.59 -41.43
C PRO A 434 22.35 -20.26 -42.74
N THR A 435 21.61 -21.29 -43.17
CA THR A 435 21.81 -22.03 -44.42
C THR A 435 20.99 -21.50 -45.60
N GLU A 436 20.16 -20.49 -45.38
CA GLU A 436 19.32 -19.85 -46.39
C GLU A 436 20.20 -19.09 -47.39
N GLY A 437 20.19 -19.53 -48.65
CA GLY A 437 21.03 -18.97 -49.72
C GLY A 437 22.37 -19.68 -49.94
N MET A 438 22.71 -20.70 -49.16
CA MET A 438 23.87 -21.56 -49.41
C MET A 438 23.55 -22.66 -50.43
N THR A 439 24.48 -22.96 -51.33
CA THR A 439 24.39 -24.16 -52.19
C THR A 439 24.59 -25.43 -51.35
N GLU A 440 24.08 -26.58 -51.81
CA GLU A 440 24.26 -27.86 -51.08
C GLU A 440 25.74 -28.18 -50.81
N GLU A 441 26.63 -27.87 -51.75
CA GLU A 441 28.08 -28.04 -51.59
C GLU A 441 28.66 -27.11 -50.49
N GLN A 442 28.13 -25.89 -50.36
CA GLN A 442 28.53 -24.96 -49.29
C GLN A 442 28.01 -25.44 -47.92
N LYS A 443 26.79 -25.97 -47.86
CA LYS A 443 26.24 -26.55 -46.63
C LYS A 443 27.07 -27.76 -46.18
N GLU A 444 27.48 -28.63 -47.10
CA GLU A 444 28.36 -29.76 -46.81
C GLU A 444 29.73 -29.29 -46.30
N HIS A 445 30.31 -28.26 -46.91
CA HIS A 445 31.60 -27.71 -46.46
C HIS A 445 31.51 -27.10 -45.06
N GLU A 446 30.45 -26.35 -44.77
CA GLU A 446 30.20 -25.76 -43.46
C GLU A 446 29.90 -26.81 -42.39
N ALA A 447 29.15 -27.86 -42.73
CA ALA A 447 28.93 -29.02 -41.88
C ALA A 447 30.25 -29.74 -41.56
N MET A 448 31.11 -29.96 -42.55
CA MET A 448 32.42 -30.59 -42.36
C MET A 448 33.34 -29.73 -41.49
N LYS A 449 33.28 -28.40 -41.64
CA LYS A 449 33.98 -27.44 -40.81
C LYS A 449 33.48 -27.49 -39.36
N LEU A 450 32.17 -27.55 -39.14
CA LEU A 450 31.54 -27.72 -37.83
C LEU A 450 31.97 -29.02 -37.16
N VAL A 451 31.92 -30.15 -37.88
CA VAL A 451 32.39 -31.45 -37.38
C VAL A 451 33.85 -31.37 -36.95
N THR A 452 34.69 -30.70 -37.74
CA THR A 452 36.11 -30.50 -37.41
C THR A 452 36.28 -29.64 -36.14
N MET A 453 35.44 -28.61 -35.96
CA MET A 453 35.44 -27.80 -34.73
C MET A 453 34.97 -28.61 -33.51
N PHE A 454 33.90 -29.39 -33.64
CA PHE A 454 33.41 -30.27 -32.58
C PHE A 454 34.45 -31.32 -32.18
N ASP A 455 35.10 -31.96 -33.14
CA ASP A 455 36.19 -32.91 -32.90
C ASP A 455 37.36 -32.23 -32.18
N ARG A 456 37.77 -31.03 -32.60
CA ARG A 456 38.86 -30.27 -31.94
C ARG A 456 38.52 -29.90 -30.49
N LEU A 457 37.29 -29.44 -30.24
CA LEU A 457 36.82 -29.08 -28.90
C LEU A 457 36.69 -30.32 -28.00
N SER A 458 36.25 -31.45 -28.56
CA SER A 458 36.16 -32.74 -27.86
C SER A 458 37.53 -33.28 -27.47
N ARG A 459 38.50 -33.27 -28.40
CA ARG A 459 39.88 -33.72 -28.15
C ARG A 459 40.60 -32.87 -27.09
N HIS A 460 40.32 -31.58 -27.04
CA HIS A 460 40.86 -30.68 -26.03
C HIS A 460 40.08 -30.70 -24.70
N ARG A 461 39.08 -31.59 -24.56
CA ARG A 461 38.18 -31.71 -23.39
C ARG A 461 37.46 -30.41 -23.02
N VAL A 462 37.25 -29.53 -24.00
CA VAL A 462 36.45 -28.30 -23.81
C VAL A 462 34.96 -28.66 -23.80
N ILE A 463 34.57 -29.65 -24.61
CA ILE A 463 33.22 -30.23 -24.61
C ILE A 463 33.35 -31.74 -24.45
N GLN A 464 32.44 -32.37 -23.73
CA GLN A 464 32.36 -33.82 -23.60
C GLN A 464 30.98 -34.27 -24.08
N PRO A 465 30.89 -35.05 -25.16
CA PRO A 465 29.61 -35.59 -25.60
C PRO A 465 29.11 -36.59 -24.56
N MET A 466 27.87 -36.40 -24.11
CA MET A 466 27.19 -37.23 -23.13
C MET A 466 26.08 -38.04 -23.81
N GLY A 467 25.89 -39.28 -23.38
CA GLY A 467 24.78 -40.15 -23.79
C GLY A 467 23.94 -40.54 -22.58
N MET A 468 22.74 -41.06 -22.84
CA MET A 468 21.96 -41.72 -21.81
C MET A 468 22.29 -43.21 -21.82
N SER A 469 22.73 -43.73 -20.68
CA SER A 469 22.87 -45.18 -20.47
C SER A 469 21.52 -45.89 -20.59
N PRO A 470 21.50 -47.21 -20.85
CA PRO A 470 20.28 -48.03 -20.83
C PRO A 470 19.50 -47.96 -19.51
N ARG A 471 20.14 -47.47 -18.43
CA ARG A 471 19.57 -47.30 -17.09
C ARG A 471 19.04 -45.88 -16.82
N GLY A 472 19.02 -45.02 -17.84
CA GLY A 472 18.50 -43.64 -17.75
C GLY A 472 19.43 -42.63 -17.08
N GLN A 473 20.69 -42.99 -16.80
CA GLN A 473 21.69 -42.07 -16.25
C GLN A 473 22.54 -41.43 -17.37
N LEU A 474 22.88 -40.15 -17.20
CA LEU A 474 23.78 -39.41 -18.11
C LEU A 474 25.23 -39.87 -17.91
N THR A 475 25.82 -40.48 -18.94
CA THR A 475 27.21 -40.95 -18.97
C THR A 475 27.92 -40.39 -20.22
N SER A 476 29.23 -40.62 -20.38
CA SER A 476 29.89 -40.18 -21.62
C SER A 476 29.33 -40.94 -22.81
N LEU A 477 29.28 -40.33 -24.00
CA LEU A 477 28.71 -40.98 -25.18
C LEU A 477 29.42 -42.30 -25.51
N GLN A 478 30.74 -42.38 -25.26
CA GLN A 478 31.52 -43.60 -25.47
C GLN A 478 31.12 -44.71 -24.50
N ASP A 479 30.90 -44.37 -23.24
CA ASP A 479 30.48 -45.32 -22.21
C ASP A 479 29.03 -45.76 -22.46
N ALA A 480 28.14 -44.82 -22.78
CA ALA A 480 26.77 -45.10 -23.15
C ALA A 480 26.71 -46.07 -24.34
N MET A 481 27.51 -45.85 -25.39
CA MET A 481 27.59 -46.74 -26.56
C MET A 481 28.17 -48.11 -26.22
N CYS A 482 29.20 -48.20 -25.39
CA CYS A 482 29.73 -49.49 -24.93
C CYS A 482 28.67 -50.27 -24.13
N GLU A 483 27.98 -49.62 -23.20
CA GLU A 483 26.92 -50.24 -22.41
C GLU A 483 25.73 -50.67 -23.28
N THR A 484 25.40 -49.92 -24.34
CA THR A 484 24.34 -50.34 -25.28
C THR A 484 24.77 -51.53 -26.13
N MET A 485 26.03 -51.57 -26.58
CA MET A 485 26.57 -52.70 -27.34
C MET A 485 26.69 -53.96 -26.49
N GLU A 486 27.12 -53.84 -25.23
CA GLU A 486 27.16 -54.94 -24.26
C GLU A 486 25.76 -55.46 -23.93
N ALA A 487 24.77 -54.57 -23.79
CA ALA A 487 23.37 -54.96 -23.59
C ALA A 487 22.82 -55.75 -24.80
N GLN A 488 23.17 -55.36 -26.03
CA GLN A 488 22.75 -56.06 -27.26
C GLN A 488 23.46 -57.41 -27.46
N LEU A 489 24.71 -57.56 -27.00
CA LEU A 489 25.44 -58.83 -27.00
C LEU A 489 24.97 -59.79 -25.89
N SER A 490 24.37 -59.27 -24.82
CA SER A 490 23.78 -60.06 -23.74
C SER A 490 22.35 -60.57 -24.04
N SER A 491 21.78 -60.20 -25.19
CA SER A 491 20.42 -60.56 -25.60
C SER A 491 20.38 -61.49 -26.83
N ASP A 492 21.24 -62.52 -26.89
CA ASP A 492 21.04 -63.67 -27.78
C ASP A 492 20.21 -64.74 -27.05
N PRO A 493 19.16 -65.32 -27.67
CA PRO A 493 18.25 -66.24 -27.01
C PRO A 493 18.78 -67.67 -27.16
N ASP A 494 19.37 -68.23 -26.11
CA ASP A 494 19.51 -69.68 -26.04
C ASP A 494 19.28 -70.21 -24.62
N SER A 495 18.32 -71.14 -24.56
CA SER A 495 18.04 -72.14 -23.52
C SER A 495 16.78 -71.91 -22.68
N ASP A 496 15.63 -72.34 -23.22
CA ASP A 496 14.71 -73.18 -22.42
C ASP A 496 15.48 -74.47 -22.03
N PRO A 497 15.32 -74.97 -20.80
CA PRO A 497 14.49 -76.17 -20.68
C PRO A 497 13.69 -76.31 -19.36
N ASP A 498 12.51 -76.93 -19.53
CA ASP A 498 11.75 -77.86 -18.66
C ASP A 498 11.97 -77.90 -17.13
#